data_AF-W7UUU6-F1
#
_entry.id   AF-W7UUU6-F1
#
_cell.length_a   1.000
_cell.length_b   1.000
_cell.length_c   1.000
_cell.angle_alpha   90.00
_cell.angle_beta   90.00
_cell.angle_gamma   90.00
#
_symmetry.space_group_name_H-M   'P 1'
#
loop_
_entity.id
_entity.type
_entity.pdbx_description
1 polymer ?
#
loop_
_entity_poly.entity_id
_entity_poly.type
_entity_poly.pdbx_seq_one_letter_code
_entity_poly.pdbx_strand_id
1 'polypeptide(L)' 'ITPTPDSMLRIFMTYVPLEDAVDIEPQRLSTFERKGFTVVEWGGSKVQ' A
#
# COMPACT_ATOMS: atom_id res chain seq x y z
N ILE A 1 -5.28 -13.94 -11.77
CA ILE A 1 -5.18 -14.90 -10.64
C ILE A 1 -6.46 -15.73 -10.68
N THR A 2 -6.38 -17.06 -10.59
CA THR A 2 -7.55 -17.97 -10.62
C THR A 2 -7.50 -18.89 -9.39
N PRO A 3 -8.57 -18.99 -8.58
CA PRO A 3 -9.87 -18.34 -8.75
C PRO A 3 -9.79 -16.80 -8.62
N THR A 4 -10.85 -16.11 -9.04
CA THR A 4 -10.95 -14.64 -8.89
C THR A 4 -11.01 -14.29 -7.41
N PRO A 5 -10.24 -13.29 -6.93
CA PRO A 5 -10.31 -12.88 -5.53
C PRO A 5 -11.63 -12.23 -5.18
N ASP A 6 -12.15 -12.60 -4.01
CA ASP A 6 -13.35 -12.03 -3.37
C ASP A 6 -13.07 -10.63 -2.78
N SER A 7 -11.81 -10.31 -2.52
CA SER A 7 -11.38 -8.99 -2.05
C SER A 7 -10.01 -8.62 -2.60
N MET A 8 -9.84 -7.36 -2.99
CA MET A 8 -8.57 -6.85 -3.51
C MET A 8 -8.23 -5.52 -2.85
N LEU A 9 -7.03 -5.44 -2.26
CA LEU A 9 -6.43 -4.20 -1.78
C LEU A 9 -5.21 -3.87 -2.63
N ARG A 10 -5.13 -2.63 -3.12
CA ARG A 10 -3.96 -2.11 -3.83
C ARG A 10 -3.32 -0.99 -3.03
N ILE A 11 -2.04 -1.12 -2.75
CA ILE A 11 -1.26 -0.13 -2.01
C ILE A 11 -0.17 0.40 -2.92
N PHE A 12 -0.07 1.72 -3.01
CA PHE A 12 0.98 2.39 -3.75
C PHE A 12 1.74 3.32 -2.82
N MET A 13 3.02 3.02 -2.60
CA MET A 13 3.90 3.80 -1.74
C MET A 13 4.77 4.71 -2.60
N THR A 14 4.66 6.02 -2.40
CA THR A 14 5.66 6.97 -2.90
C THR A 14 6.75 7.20 -1.86
N TYR A 15 7.98 7.38 -2.31
CA TYR A 15 9.10 7.67 -1.43
C TYR A 15 10.04 8.72 -2.03
N VAL A 16 10.80 9.39 -1.17
CA VAL A 16 11.85 10.33 -1.55
C VAL A 16 13.11 9.96 -0.75
N PRO A 17 14.31 9.96 -1.37
CA PRO A 17 15.55 9.76 -0.61
C PRO A 17 15.73 10.91 0.39
N LEU A 18 16.31 10.59 1.54
CA LEU A 18 16.59 11.55 2.58
C LEU A 18 18.09 11.51 2.91
N GLU A 19 18.69 12.68 3.05
CA GLU A 19 20.09 12.83 3.49
C GLU A 19 20.19 12.73 5.03
N ASP A 20 19.17 13.24 5.72
CA ASP A 20 19.03 13.22 7.18
C ASP A 20 17.67 12.65 7.61
N ALA A 21 17.59 12.15 8.83
CA ALA A 21 16.34 11.68 9.40
C ALA A 21 15.35 12.85 9.57
N VAL A 22 14.10 12.65 9.16
CA VAL A 22 13.02 13.62 9.31
C VAL A 22 11.91 13.02 10.16
N ASP A 23 11.36 13.82 11.07
CA ASP A 23 10.17 13.45 11.82
C ASP A 23 8.95 13.63 10.91
N ILE A 24 8.09 12.61 10.84
CA ILE A 24 6.89 12.62 10.01
C ILE A 24 5.70 12.17 10.83
N GLU A 25 4.56 12.80 10.59
CA GLU A 25 3.31 12.34 11.19
C GLU A 25 2.93 10.96 10.63
N PRO A 26 2.42 10.04 11.47
CA PRO A 26 1.93 8.75 11.01
C PRO A 26 0.83 8.89 9.97
N GLN A 27 0.94 8.13 8.88
CA GLN A 27 -0.09 8.08 7.84
C GLN A 27 -1.38 7.45 8.38
N ARG A 28 -2.52 8.07 8.06
CA ARG A 28 -3.84 7.48 8.33
C ARG A 28 -4.26 6.62 7.15
N LEU A 29 -4.14 5.31 7.30
CA LEU A 29 -4.56 4.35 6.28
C LEU A 29 -5.98 3.88 6.57
N SER A 30 -6.85 3.94 5.56
CA SER A 30 -8.19 3.36 5.64
C SER A 30 -8.08 1.83 5.69
N THR A 31 -8.80 1.21 6.62
CA THR A 31 -8.92 -0.25 6.67
C THR A 31 -9.83 -0.75 5.55
N PHE A 32 -9.63 -1.99 5.11
CA PHE A 32 -10.55 -2.67 4.19
C PHE A 32 -11.03 -4.00 4.79
N GLU A 33 -12.25 -4.39 4.45
CA GLU A 33 -12.83 -5.67 4.85
C GLU A 33 -12.30 -6.79 3.94
N ARG A 34 -11.82 -7.89 4.53
CA ARG A 34 -11.35 -9.07 3.81
C ARG A 34 -12.44 -10.13 3.78
N LYS A 35 -12.86 -10.54 2.59
CA LYS A 35 -13.79 -11.65 2.37
C LYS A 35 -13.09 -12.72 1.55
N GLY A 36 -13.34 -13.99 1.90
CA GLY A 36 -12.87 -15.15 1.13
C GLY A 36 -11.41 -15.07 0.68
N PHE A 37 -11.15 -15.43 -0.57
CA PHE A 37 -9.84 -15.31 -1.18
C PHE A 37 -9.48 -13.84 -1.41
N THR A 38 -8.52 -13.33 -0.66
CA THR A 38 -8.10 -11.92 -0.70
C THR A 38 -6.72 -11.76 -1.31
N VAL A 39 -6.56 -10.77 -2.20
CA VAL A 39 -5.27 -10.37 -2.79
C VAL A 39 -4.87 -8.98 -2.32
N VAL A 40 -3.60 -8.81 -1.97
CA VAL A 40 -3.00 -7.50 -1.72
C VAL A 40 -1.89 -7.25 -2.74
N GLU A 41 -2.02 -6.19 -3.51
CA GLU A 41 -1.02 -5.76 -4.49
C GLU A 41 -0.26 -4.56 -3.92
N TRP A 42 1.07 -4.62 -4.02
CA TRP A 42 1.97 -3.56 -3.56
C TRP A 42 2.75 -3.00 -4.75
N GLY A 43 2.71 -1.68 -4.90
CA GLY A 43 3.53 -0.95 -5.85
C GLY A 43 4.17 0.26 -5.18
N GLY A 44 5.08 0.92 -5.89
CA GLY A 44 5.64 2.17 -5.42
C GLY A 44 6.54 2.84 -6.44
N SER A 45 6.82 4.13 -6.20
CA SER A 45 7.73 4.92 -7.02
C SER A 45 8.45 5.95 -6.18
N LYS A 46 9.68 6.28 -6.60
CA LYS A 46 10.33 7.50 -6.16
C LYS A 46 9.55 8.71 -6.67
N VAL A 47 9.32 9.71 -5.84
CA VAL A 47 8.81 11.03 -6.25
C VAL A 47 9.94 11.74 -7.01
N GLN A 48 9.66 12.21 -8.22
CA GLN A 48 10.59 13.01 -9.03
C GLN A 48 10.54 14.48 -8.64
#